data_AF-A0A6N8NNH8-F1
#
_entry.id   AF-A0A6N8NNH8-F1
#
_cell.length_a   1.000
_cell.length_b   1.000
_cell.length_c   1.000
_cell.angle_alpha   90.00
_cell.angle_beta   90.00
_cell.angle_gamma   90.00
#
_symmetry.space_group_name_H-M   'P 1'
#
loop_
_entity.id
_entity.type
_entity.pdbx_description
1 polymer ?
#
loop_
_entity_poly.entity_id
_entity_poly.type
_entity_poly.pdbx_seq_one_letter_code
_entity_poly.pdbx_strand_id
1 'polypeptide(L)'
;MVDQVKVVADDQAPAEQSLRRNLTNRHIQLIAIGGAIGTGLFMGSGKTISLAGPSIIFVYMIIGFMLFFVMRAMGELLLSNLEYKSFSDFA
;
A
#
# COMPACT_ATOMS: atom_id res chain seq x y z
N MET A 1 14.00 2.18 -60.64
CA MET A 1 14.84 2.97 -59.71
C MET A 1 13.95 3.42 -58.57
N VAL A 2 13.74 2.49 -57.65
CA VAL A 2 13.29 2.74 -56.27
C VAL A 2 14.54 3.30 -55.56
N ASP A 3 14.43 4.40 -54.83
CA ASP A 3 15.26 4.75 -53.66
C ASP A 3 15.09 6.23 -53.33
N GLN A 4 14.28 6.50 -52.30
CA GLN A 4 14.65 7.27 -51.10
C GLN A 4 13.37 7.81 -50.45
N VAL A 5 12.69 6.87 -49.80
CA VAL A 5 11.93 7.17 -48.59
C VAL A 5 12.90 7.88 -47.65
N LYS A 6 12.75 9.20 -47.53
CA LYS A 6 13.35 9.94 -46.42
C LYS A 6 12.68 9.40 -45.15
N VAL A 7 13.36 8.44 -44.53
CA VAL A 7 13.06 7.90 -43.20
C VAL A 7 13.04 9.11 -42.27
N VAL A 8 11.84 9.62 -42.01
CA VAL A 8 11.57 10.42 -40.83
C VAL A 8 11.79 9.43 -39.69
N ALA A 9 12.92 9.59 -39.01
CA ALA A 9 13.17 8.94 -37.74
C ALA A 9 12.02 9.35 -36.82
N ASP A 10 11.07 8.44 -36.69
CA ASP A 10 10.03 8.48 -35.68
C ASP A 10 10.74 8.21 -34.36
N ASP A 11 11.08 9.29 -33.67
CA ASP A 11 11.55 9.28 -32.29
C ASP A 11 10.36 8.85 -31.41
N GLN A 12 10.02 7.56 -31.48
CA GLN A 12 9.07 6.92 -30.59
C GLN A 12 9.71 6.87 -29.21
N ALA A 13 9.57 7.97 -28.47
CA ALA A 13 9.59 7.96 -27.02
C ALA A 13 8.72 6.79 -26.55
N PRO A 14 9.17 5.97 -25.58
CA PRO A 14 8.47 4.76 -25.20
C PRO A 14 7.04 5.13 -24.82
N ALA A 15 6.06 4.60 -25.54
CA ALA A 15 4.65 4.80 -25.25
C ALA A 15 4.45 4.55 -23.76
N GLU A 16 4.16 5.62 -23.00
CA GLU A 16 3.89 5.50 -21.58
C GLU A 16 2.72 4.56 -21.43
N GLN A 17 3.01 3.32 -21.00
CA GLN A 17 2.02 2.32 -20.70
C GLN A 17 1.26 2.80 -19.47
N SER A 18 0.24 3.65 -19.70
CA SER A 18 -0.54 4.25 -18.63
C SER A 18 -1.12 3.15 -17.74
N LEU A 19 -0.85 3.26 -16.43
CA LEU A 19 -1.33 2.27 -15.47
C LEU A 19 -2.85 2.29 -15.47
N ARG A 20 -3.45 1.15 -15.82
CA ARG A 20 -4.91 1.00 -15.80
C ARG A 20 -5.39 0.97 -14.36
N ARG A 21 -6.04 2.04 -13.89
CA ARG A 21 -6.60 2.15 -12.53
C ARG A 21 -7.87 1.29 -12.38
N ASN A 22 -7.71 -0.04 -12.26
CA ASN A 22 -8.80 -1.01 -12.07
C ASN A 22 -8.80 -1.65 -10.66
N LEU A 23 -8.11 -1.06 -9.69
CA LEU A 23 -8.14 -1.54 -8.30
C LEU A 23 -9.46 -1.16 -7.65
N THR A 24 -10.29 -2.16 -7.39
CA THR A 24 -11.53 -2.02 -6.63
C THR A 24 -11.24 -1.98 -5.14
N ASN A 25 -12.20 -1.50 -4.34
CA ASN A 25 -12.09 -1.47 -2.88
C ASN A 25 -11.74 -2.86 -2.29
N ARG A 26 -12.32 -3.93 -2.85
CA ARG A 26 -11.98 -5.31 -2.45
C ARG A 26 -10.51 -5.65 -2.71
N HIS A 27 -9.94 -5.27 -3.86
CA HIS A 27 -8.52 -5.53 -4.14
C HIS A 27 -7.62 -4.80 -3.14
N ILE A 28 -7.95 -3.54 -2.82
CA ILE A 28 -7.20 -2.73 -1.85
C ILE A 28 -7.25 -3.37 -0.46
N GLN A 29 -8.43 -3.83 -0.02
CA GLN A 29 -8.57 -4.54 1.25
C GLN A 29 -7.77 -5.84 1.30
N LEU A 30 -7.78 -6.62 0.21
CA LEU A 30 -7.00 -7.86 0.12
C LEU A 30 -5.49 -7.60 0.18
N ILE A 31 -5.02 -6.52 -0.46
CA ILE A 31 -3.61 -6.09 -0.36
C ILE A 31 -3.27 -5.74 1.10
N ALA A 32 -4.13 -4.96 1.76
CA ALA A 32 -3.92 -4.57 3.16
C ALA A 32 -3.90 -5.77 4.11
N ILE A 33 -4.88 -6.69 3.98
CA ILE A 33 -4.96 -7.92 4.79
C ILE A 33 -3.74 -8.82 4.51
N GLY A 34 -3.37 -8.98 3.24
CA GLY A 34 -2.23 -9.81 2.84
C GLY A 34 -0.91 -9.30 3.43
N GLY A 35 -0.66 -7.99 3.38
CA GLY A 35 0.52 -7.38 4.00
C GLY A 35 0.52 -7.53 5.53
N ALA A 36 -0.61 -7.23 6.17
CA ALA A 36 -0.74 -7.30 7.64
C ALA A 36 -0.58 -8.72 8.20
N ILE A 37 -1.15 -9.74 7.53
CA ILE A 37 -1.00 -11.13 7.97
C ILE A 37 0.39 -11.68 7.60
N GLY A 38 0.88 -11.38 6.39
CA GLY A 38 2.15 -11.91 5.87
C GLY A 38 3.38 -11.45 6.64
N THR A 39 3.79 -10.18 6.47
CA THR A 39 4.98 -9.67 7.17
C THR A 39 4.66 -9.21 8.60
N GLY A 40 3.44 -8.71 8.85
CA GLY A 40 3.04 -8.25 10.17
C GLY A 40 2.93 -9.41 11.17
N LEU A 41 1.94 -10.28 11.00
CA LEU A 41 1.68 -11.37 11.95
C LEU A 41 2.68 -12.52 11.80
N PHE A 42 2.89 -13.06 10.60
CA PHE A 42 3.67 -14.30 10.44
C PHE A 42 5.16 -14.10 10.69
N MET A 43 5.80 -13.09 10.09
CA MET A 43 7.22 -12.82 10.32
C MET A 43 7.50 -12.27 11.73
N GLY A 44 6.61 -11.45 12.29
CA GLY A 44 6.78 -10.83 13.62
C GLY A 44 6.40 -11.73 14.80
N SER A 45 5.50 -12.68 14.62
CA SER A 45 4.95 -13.46 15.74
C SER A 45 5.95 -14.43 16.36
N GLY A 46 6.86 -15.05 15.61
CA GLY A 46 7.76 -16.07 16.16
C GLY A 46 8.57 -15.60 17.37
N LYS A 47 9.24 -14.44 17.24
CA LYS A 47 9.99 -13.82 18.35
C LYS A 47 9.08 -13.28 19.44
N THR A 48 7.96 -12.68 19.06
CA THR A 48 7.02 -12.06 20.01
C THR A 48 6.32 -13.11 20.87
N ILE A 49 5.95 -14.26 20.30
CA ILE A 49 5.36 -15.40 21.02
C ILE A 49 6.38 -16.00 21.99
N SER A 50 7.64 -16.14 21.57
CA SER A 50 8.70 -16.63 22.46
C SER A 50 8.95 -15.72 23.67
N LEU A 51 8.76 -14.40 23.52
CA LEU A 51 8.98 -13.43 24.58
C LEU A 51 7.76 -13.27 25.49
N ALA A 52 6.55 -13.15 24.91
CA ALA A 52 5.32 -12.88 25.65
C ALA A 52 4.59 -14.15 26.13
N GLY A 53 4.87 -15.30 25.53
CA GLY A 53 4.16 -16.55 25.83
C GLY A 53 2.65 -16.44 25.55
N PRO A 54 1.79 -17.15 26.31
CA PRO A 54 0.33 -17.11 26.13
C PRO A 54 -0.28 -15.71 26.27
N SER A 55 0.42 -14.77 26.91
CA SER A 55 -0.05 -13.40 27.12
C SER A 55 -0.04 -12.53 25.86
N ILE A 56 0.52 -13.01 24.74
CA ILE A 56 0.60 -12.27 23.48
C ILE A 56 -0.76 -11.78 22.97
N ILE A 57 -1.84 -12.50 23.30
CA ILE A 57 -3.21 -12.09 22.93
C ILE A 57 -3.54 -10.72 23.55
N PHE A 58 -3.16 -10.49 24.81
CA PHE A 58 -3.37 -9.19 25.47
C PHE A 58 -2.50 -8.10 24.85
N VAL A 59 -1.26 -8.43 24.49
CA VAL A 59 -0.34 -7.50 23.81
C VAL A 59 -0.94 -7.05 22.47
N TYR A 60 -1.39 -7.99 21.64
CA TYR A 60 -2.05 -7.65 20.37
C TYR A 60 -3.36 -6.91 20.56
N MET A 61 -4.14 -7.22 21.60
CA MET A 61 -5.40 -6.53 21.88
C MET A 61 -5.16 -5.07 22.25
N ILE A 62 -4.22 -4.78 23.15
CA ILE A 62 -3.91 -3.41 23.59
C ILE A 62 -3.29 -2.60 22.45
N ILE A 63 -2.28 -3.16 21.77
CA ILE A 63 -1.62 -2.47 20.65
C ILE A 63 -2.61 -2.28 19.49
N GLY A 64 -3.39 -3.31 19.15
CA GLY A 64 -4.41 -3.25 18.11
C GLY A 64 -5.49 -2.21 18.41
N PHE A 65 -5.90 -2.09 19.68
CA PHE A 65 -6.84 -1.06 20.12
C PHE A 65 -6.27 0.35 19.92
N MET A 66 -5.01 0.59 20.31
CA MET A 66 -4.37 1.89 20.07
C MET A 66 -4.19 2.18 18.57
N LEU A 67 -3.77 1.19 17.78
CA LEU A 67 -3.65 1.32 16.32
C LEU A 67 -4.99 1.61 15.64
N PHE A 68 -6.10 1.08 16.16
CA PHE A 68 -7.43 1.40 15.64
C PHE A 68 -7.72 2.91 15.72
N PHE A 69 -7.40 3.58 16.83
CA PHE A 69 -7.58 5.03 16.94
C PHE A 69 -6.69 5.80 15.98
N VAL A 70 -5.41 5.39 15.84
CA VAL A 70 -4.49 6.01 14.88
C VAL A 70 -5.04 5.91 13.46
N MET A 71 -5.48 4.72 13.05
CA MET A 71 -6.06 4.49 11.73
C MET A 71 -7.38 5.26 11.54
N ARG A 72 -8.22 5.36 12.58
CA ARG A 72 -9.47 6.14 12.54
C ARG A 72 -9.19 7.63 12.33
N ALA A 73 -8.23 8.18 13.05
CA ALA A 73 -7.82 9.59 12.92
C ALA A 73 -7.20 9.87 11.55
N MET A 74 -6.35 8.97 11.04
CA MET A 74 -5.78 9.10 9.69
C MET A 74 -6.85 9.05 8.61
N GLY A 75 -7.89 8.21 8.78
CA GLY A 75 -9.04 8.18 7.87
C GLY A 75 -9.82 9.51 7.86
N GLU A 76 -10.02 10.13 9.02
CA GLU A 76 -10.67 11.45 9.11
C GLU A 76 -9.82 12.55 8.47
N LEU A 77 -8.49 12.49 8.65
CA LEU A 77 -7.57 13.46 8.08
C LEU A 77 -7.56 13.39 6.54
N LEU A 78 -7.53 12.17 5.97
CA LEU A 78 -7.66 11.97 4.52
C LEU A 78 -8.99 12.47 3.94
N LEU A 79 -10.07 12.38 4.72
CA LEU A 79 -11.38 12.90 4.32
C LEU A 79 -11.49 14.42 4.46
N SER A 80 -10.69 15.03 5.35
CA SER A 80 -10.70 16.48 5.57
C SER A 80 -10.05 17.26 4.43
N ASN A 81 -9.03 16.69 3.77
CA ASN A 81 -8.40 17.27 2.59
C ASN A 81 -7.97 16.18 1.61
N LEU A 82 -8.68 16.11 0.47
CA LEU A 82 -8.46 15.10 -0.57
C LEU A 82 -7.21 15.36 -1.43
N GLU A 83 -6.49 16.45 -1.23
CA GLU A 83 -5.18 16.66 -1.87
C GLU A 83 -4.11 15.72 -1.32
N TYR A 84 -4.29 15.23 -0.08
CA TYR A 84 -3.40 14.23 0.49
C TYR A 84 -3.61 12.87 -0.20
N LYS A 85 -2.59 12.44 -0.95
CA LYS A 85 -2.60 11.17 -1.69
C LYS A 85 -1.73 10.12 -1.05
N SER A 86 -0.86 10.51 -0.12
CA SER A 86 0.09 9.64 0.58
C SER A 86 0.32 10.11 2.01
N PHE A 87 0.77 9.18 2.88
CA PHE A 87 1.19 9.50 4.24
C PHE A 87 2.33 10.53 4.29
N SER A 88 3.13 10.61 3.23
CA SER A 88 4.19 11.61 3.06
C SER A 88 3.67 13.04 2.91
N ASP A 89 2.43 13.21 2.47
CA ASP A 89 1.86 14.54 2.21
C ASP A 89 1.37 15.20 3.51
N PHE A 90 1.40 14.46 4.62
CA PHE A 90 1.01 14.92 5.95
C PHE A 90 2.17 15.55 6.76
N ALA A 91 3.42 15.34 6.33
CA ALA A 91 4.64 15.78 7.01
C ALA A 91 5.15 17.11 6.46
#